data_AF-A0A420WFM7-F1
#
_entry.id   AF-A0A420WFM7-F1
#
_cell.length_a   1.000
_cell.length_b   1.000
_cell.length_c   1.000
_cell.angle_alpha   90.00
_cell.angle_beta   90.00
_cell.angle_gamma   90.00
#
_symmetry.space_group_name_H-M   'P 1'
#
loop_
_entity.id
_entity.type
_entity.pdbx_description
1 polymer ?
#
loop_
_entity_poly.entity_id
_entity_poly.type
_entity_poly.pdbx_seq_one_letter_code
_entity_poly.pdbx_strand_id
1 'polypeptide(L)'
;MAHSMDKSVQKTRFAISELQKRISVLEATREDLERQIRKLNDSVPEDQVDPNAQKEGYVAYGSYANSVITRKANIRRSLDDITEQTQTLSADLRIALDALDSFERVRARRLAAKAEKAMQRRIG
;
A
#
# COMPACT_ATOMS: atom_id res chain seq x y z
N MET A 1 15.87 -17.70 26.08
CA MET A 1 15.13 -16.42 25.88
C MET A 1 15.74 -15.49 24.81
N ALA A 2 17.07 -15.29 24.75
CA ALA A 2 17.68 -14.41 23.73
C ALA A 2 17.40 -14.87 22.28
N HIS A 3 17.57 -16.16 22.00
CA HIS A 3 17.35 -16.74 20.67
C HIS A 3 15.91 -16.59 20.14
N SER A 4 14.91 -16.59 21.04
CA SER A 4 13.51 -16.36 20.68
C SER A 4 13.23 -14.91 20.32
N MET A 5 13.95 -13.95 20.93
CA MET A 5 13.79 -12.53 20.63
C MET A 5 14.38 -12.20 19.26
N ASP A 6 15.57 -12.73 18.94
CA ASP A 6 16.20 -12.52 17.64
C ASP A 6 15.34 -13.09 16.49
N LYS A 7 14.71 -14.26 16.71
CA LYS A 7 13.76 -14.84 15.76
C LYS A 7 12.53 -13.94 15.55
N SER A 8 11.99 -13.34 16.62
CA SER A 8 10.86 -12.40 16.51
C SER A 8 11.25 -11.14 15.73
N VAL A 9 12.42 -10.56 16.00
CA VAL A 9 12.93 -9.39 15.27
C VAL A 9 13.08 -9.68 13.78
N GLN A 10 13.66 -10.83 13.42
CA GLN A 10 13.80 -11.24 12.02
C GLN A 10 12.44 -11.39 11.33
N LYS A 11 11.47 -12.04 11.99
CA LYS A 11 10.11 -12.16 11.47
C LYS A 11 9.45 -10.80 11.25
N THR A 12 9.57 -9.89 12.21
CA THR A 12 9.00 -8.54 12.10
C THR A 12 9.64 -7.75 10.95
N ARG A 13 10.97 -7.83 10.78
CA ARG A 13 11.65 -7.19 9.63
C ARG A 13 11.21 -7.76 8.29
N PHE A 14 11.00 -9.08 8.21
CA PHE A 14 10.45 -9.71 7.02
C PHE A 14 9.02 -9.20 6.72
N ALA A 15 8.15 -9.16 7.74
CA ALA A 15 6.80 -8.64 7.58
C ALA A 15 6.78 -7.17 7.12
N ILE A 16 7.65 -6.31 7.68
CA ILE A 16 7.81 -4.92 7.25
C ILE A 16 8.17 -4.84 5.76
N SER A 17 9.18 -5.61 5.33
CA SER A 17 9.61 -5.64 3.92
C SER A 17 8.50 -6.10 2.98
N GLU A 18 7.75 -7.13 3.39
CA GLU A 18 6.62 -7.64 2.61
C GLU A 18 5.48 -6.62 2.51
N LEU A 19 5.11 -5.96 3.61
CA LEU A 19 4.10 -4.91 3.63
C LEU A 19 4.49 -3.73 2.74
N GLN A 20 5.73 -3.26 2.85
CA GLN A 20 6.26 -2.18 2.00
C GLN A 20 6.20 -2.56 0.51
N LYS A 21 6.57 -3.80 0.17
CA LYS A 21 6.50 -4.28 -1.22
C LYS A 21 5.05 -4.30 -1.73
N ARG A 22 4.10 -4.79 -0.92
CA ARG A 22 2.68 -4.84 -1.31
C ARG A 22 2.11 -3.43 -1.51
N ILE A 23 2.41 -2.50 -0.60
CA ILE A 23 2.02 -1.08 -0.73
C ILE A 23 2.57 -0.50 -2.03
N SER A 24 3.86 -0.69 -2.31
CA SER A 24 4.49 -0.18 -3.54
C SER A 24 3.82 -0.72 -4.83
N VAL A 25 3.42 -1.99 -4.85
CA VAL A 25 2.70 -2.58 -6.00
C VAL A 25 1.31 -1.96 -6.15
N LEU A 26 0.59 -1.72 -5.05
CA LEU A 26 -0.72 -1.06 -5.08
C LEU A 26 -0.61 0.39 -5.56
N GLU A 27 0.40 1.13 -5.10
CA GLU A 27 0.66 2.50 -5.54
C GLU A 27 0.99 2.58 -7.04
N ALA A 28 1.84 1.70 -7.54
CA ALA A 28 2.15 1.63 -8.97
C ALA A 28 0.90 1.29 -9.81
N THR A 29 0.05 0.39 -9.30
CA THR A 29 -1.21 0.01 -9.95
C THR A 29 -2.20 1.18 -9.96
N ARG A 30 -2.32 1.89 -8.83
CA ARG A 30 -3.13 3.10 -8.68
C ARG A 30 -2.72 4.15 -9.71
N GLU A 31 -1.42 4.43 -9.83
CA GLU A 31 -0.90 5.41 -10.79
C GLU A 31 -1.23 5.02 -12.23
N ASP A 32 -1.12 3.72 -12.57
CA ASP A 32 -1.48 3.25 -13.90
C ASP A 32 -2.96 3.42 -14.22
N LEU A 33 -3.84 3.05 -13.28
CA LEU A 33 -5.27 3.22 -13.42
C LEU A 33 -5.68 4.70 -13.53
N GLU A 34 -5.02 5.60 -12.79
CA GLU A 34 -5.22 7.05 -12.92
C GLU A 34 -4.84 7.56 -14.31
N ARG A 35 -3.71 7.09 -14.86
CA ARG A 35 -3.32 7.41 -16.25
C ARG A 35 -4.32 6.87 -17.26
N GLN A 36 -4.85 5.67 -17.05
CA GLN A 36 -5.90 5.10 -17.91
C GLN A 36 -7.18 5.94 -17.86
N ILE A 37 -7.61 6.38 -16.68
CA ILE A 37 -8.79 7.26 -16.53
C ILE A 37 -8.60 8.57 -17.30
N ARG A 38 -7.41 9.20 -17.21
CA ARG A 38 -7.13 10.44 -17.94
C ARG A 38 -7.31 10.25 -19.44
N LYS A 39 -6.70 9.19 -20.01
CA LYS A 39 -6.85 8.84 -21.43
C LYS A 39 -8.31 8.59 -21.84
N LEU A 40 -9.09 7.92 -20.99
CA LEU A 40 -10.51 7.67 -21.26
C LEU A 40 -11.36 8.94 -21.15
N ASN A 41 -11.01 9.86 -20.25
CA ASN A 41 -11.65 11.16 -20.15
C ASN A 41 -11.33 12.04 -21.37
N ASP A 42 -10.10 12.00 -21.87
CA ASP A 42 -9.72 12.72 -23.09
C ASP A 42 -10.49 12.21 -24.32
N SER A 43 -10.80 10.91 -24.37
CA SER A 43 -11.53 10.31 -25.51
C SER A 43 -13.04 10.53 -25.46
N VAL A 44 -13.63 10.44 -24.26
CA VAL A 44 -15.08 10.57 -24.03
C VAL A 44 -15.23 11.37 -22.75
N PRO A 45 -15.28 12.70 -22.77
CA PRO A 45 -15.37 13.50 -21.55
C PRO A 45 -16.71 13.34 -20.82
N GLU A 46 -17.74 12.89 -21.53
CA GLU A 46 -19.10 12.74 -21.01
C GLU A 46 -19.18 11.64 -19.94
N ASP A 47 -20.00 11.87 -18.92
CA ASP A 47 -20.33 10.86 -17.90
C ASP A 47 -21.56 10.01 -18.28
N GLN A 48 -22.38 10.50 -19.24
CA GLN A 48 -23.52 9.79 -19.83
C GLN A 48 -23.67 10.17 -21.30
N VAL A 49 -24.00 9.19 -22.14
CA VAL A 49 -24.26 9.38 -23.57
C VAL A 49 -25.42 8.46 -23.98
N ASP A 50 -26.39 8.99 -24.74
CA ASP A 50 -27.44 8.17 -25.34
C ASP A 50 -26.79 7.04 -26.17
N PRO A 51 -27.18 5.76 -26.01
CA PRO A 51 -26.66 4.67 -26.84
C PRO A 51 -26.77 4.92 -28.35
N ASN A 52 -27.75 5.71 -28.78
CA ASN A 52 -27.99 6.08 -30.17
C ASN A 52 -27.35 7.43 -30.56
N ALA A 53 -26.57 8.05 -29.68
CA ALA A 53 -25.89 9.30 -29.96
C ALA A 53 -24.97 9.13 -31.18
N GLN A 54 -25.08 10.07 -32.11
CA GLN A 54 -24.24 10.15 -33.29
C GLN A 54 -23.22 11.27 -33.12
N LYS A 55 -22.02 11.04 -33.65
CA LYS A 55 -20.96 12.04 -33.73
C LYS A 55 -20.43 12.00 -35.15
N GLU A 56 -20.34 13.16 -35.79
CA GLU A 56 -19.87 13.27 -37.17
C GLU A 56 -18.48 12.62 -37.31
N GLY A 57 -18.33 11.76 -38.32
CA GLY A 57 -17.10 10.99 -38.54
C GLY A 57 -16.94 9.73 -37.67
N TYR A 58 -17.90 9.40 -36.80
CA TYR A 58 -17.86 8.20 -35.96
C TYR A 58 -19.05 7.27 -36.23
N VAL A 59 -18.75 6.00 -36.49
CA VAL A 59 -19.75 4.93 -36.55
C VAL A 59 -19.96 4.38 -35.13
N ALA A 60 -21.21 4.30 -34.68
CA ALA A 60 -21.60 3.74 -33.37
C ALA A 60 -20.98 4.46 -32.15
N TYR A 61 -20.87 5.80 -32.21
CA TYR A 61 -20.33 6.61 -31.12
C TYR A 61 -21.01 6.35 -29.77
N GLY A 62 -22.36 6.32 -29.71
CA GLY A 62 -23.09 6.08 -28.47
C GLY A 62 -22.74 4.75 -27.79
N SER A 63 -22.60 3.65 -28.54
CA SER A 63 -22.15 2.35 -28.01
C SER A 63 -20.72 2.39 -27.49
N TYR A 64 -19.80 3.02 -28.23
CA TYR A 64 -18.41 3.19 -27.80
C TYR A 64 -18.33 4.05 -26.52
N ALA A 65 -19.01 5.19 -26.49
CA ALA A 65 -19.03 6.08 -25.34
C ALA A 65 -19.56 5.39 -24.08
N ASN A 66 -20.66 4.63 -24.19
CA ASN A 66 -21.19 3.84 -23.07
C ASN A 66 -20.19 2.78 -22.55
N SER A 67 -19.45 2.13 -23.45
CA SER A 67 -18.39 1.18 -23.05
C SER A 67 -17.26 1.87 -22.29
N VAL A 68 -16.86 3.07 -22.72
CA VAL A 68 -15.83 3.89 -22.08
C VAL A 68 -16.31 4.36 -20.71
N ILE A 69 -17.55 4.85 -20.60
CA ILE A 69 -18.17 5.27 -19.34
C ILE A 69 -18.20 4.11 -18.34
N THR A 70 -18.62 2.92 -18.78
CA THR A 70 -18.62 1.70 -17.95
C THR A 70 -17.22 1.35 -17.48
N ARG A 71 -16.22 1.43 -18.37
CA ARG A 71 -14.82 1.17 -18.02
C ARG A 71 -14.30 2.17 -17.00
N LYS A 72 -14.60 3.47 -17.15
CA LYS A 72 -14.25 4.50 -16.15
C LYS A 72 -14.86 4.18 -14.78
N ALA A 73 -16.13 3.80 -14.74
CA ALA A 73 -16.81 3.44 -13.49
C ALA A 73 -16.14 2.22 -12.83
N ASN A 74 -15.72 1.22 -13.61
CA ASN A 74 -14.97 0.07 -13.09
C ASN A 74 -13.61 0.49 -12.52
N ILE A 75 -12.87 1.33 -13.24
CA ILE A 75 -11.55 1.80 -12.77
C ILE A 75 -11.71 2.64 -11.50
N ARG A 76 -12.72 3.52 -11.41
CA ARG A 76 -13.00 4.31 -10.19
C ARG A 76 -13.23 3.39 -8.99
N ARG A 77 -14.03 2.33 -9.14
CA ARG A 77 -14.22 1.32 -8.08
C ARG A 77 -12.92 0.62 -7.69
N SER A 78 -12.10 0.21 -8.67
CA SER A 78 -10.80 -0.40 -8.38
C SER A 78 -9.83 0.57 -7.67
N LEU A 79 -9.89 1.87 -7.96
CA LEU A 79 -9.10 2.88 -7.26
C LEU A 79 -9.55 3.04 -5.80
N ASP A 80 -10.86 3.00 -5.54
CA ASP A 80 -11.41 3.03 -4.18
C ASP A 80 -10.94 1.78 -3.40
N ASP A 81 -11.05 0.59 -3.99
CA ASP A 81 -10.60 -0.67 -3.39
C ASP A 81 -9.09 -0.65 -3.08
N ILE A 82 -8.27 -0.14 -4.02
CA ILE A 82 -6.82 0.00 -3.82
C ILE A 82 -6.51 0.97 -2.69
N THR A 83 -7.29 2.06 -2.57
CA THR A 83 -7.11 3.06 -1.52
C THR A 83 -7.40 2.45 -0.14
N GLU A 84 -8.49 1.71 0.00
CA GLU A 84 -8.84 1.00 1.25
C GLU A 84 -7.78 -0.06 1.62
N GLN A 85 -7.33 -0.85 0.64
CA GLN A 85 -6.28 -1.85 0.86
C GLN A 85 -4.96 -1.21 1.29
N THR A 86 -4.58 -0.10 0.65
CA THR A 86 -3.35 0.63 0.99
C THR A 86 -3.40 1.21 2.40
N GLN A 87 -4.56 1.75 2.81
CA GLN A 87 -4.76 2.24 4.19
C GLN A 87 -4.61 1.12 5.21
N THR A 88 -5.22 -0.03 4.94
CA THR A 88 -5.14 -1.22 5.81
C THR A 88 -3.68 -1.70 5.95
N LEU A 89 -2.98 -1.90 4.84
CA LEU A 89 -1.58 -2.34 4.85
C LEU A 89 -0.65 -1.32 5.52
N SER A 90 -0.94 -0.02 5.38
CA SER A 90 -0.18 1.04 6.04
C SER A 90 -0.36 1.03 7.56
N ALA A 91 -1.57 0.71 8.03
CA ALA A 91 -1.83 0.50 9.46
C ALA A 91 -1.05 -0.71 9.99
N ASP A 92 -1.07 -1.83 9.26
CA ASP A 92 -0.31 -3.03 9.61
C ASP A 92 1.21 -2.76 9.63
N LEU A 93 1.70 -1.99 8.65
CA LEU A 93 3.11 -1.59 8.58
C LEU A 93 3.51 -0.77 9.80
N ARG A 94 2.66 0.18 10.23
CA ARG A 94 2.90 0.98 11.43
C ARG A 94 2.99 0.10 12.67
N ILE A 95 2.06 -0.84 12.84
CA ILE A 95 2.08 -1.79 13.96
C ILE A 95 3.37 -2.62 13.96
N ALA A 96 3.80 -3.10 12.79
CA ALA A 96 5.03 -3.88 12.68
C ALA A 96 6.28 -3.06 13.01
N LEU A 97 6.33 -1.79 12.59
CA LEU A 97 7.42 -0.86 12.93
C LEU A 97 7.46 -0.57 14.44
N ASP A 98 6.31 -0.31 15.06
CA ASP A 98 6.21 -0.07 16.51
C ASP A 98 6.65 -1.30 17.31
N ALA A 99 6.31 -2.51 16.84
CA ALA A 99 6.77 -3.75 17.44
C ALA A 99 8.30 -3.91 17.33
N LEU A 100 8.89 -3.56 16.18
CA LEU A 100 10.34 -3.61 15.98
C LEU A 100 11.07 -2.66 16.93
N ASP A 101 10.61 -1.40 17.06
CA ASP A 101 11.17 -0.43 17.99
C ASP A 101 11.10 -0.92 19.45
N SER A 102 9.95 -1.50 19.84
CA SER A 102 9.80 -2.11 21.18
C SER A 102 10.84 -3.19 21.45
N PHE A 103 11.10 -4.09 20.48
CA PHE A 103 12.14 -5.11 20.62
C PHE A 103 13.54 -4.50 20.75
N GLU A 104 13.86 -3.47 19.96
CA GLU A 104 15.14 -2.79 20.00
C GLU A 104 15.36 -2.08 21.34
N ARG A 105 14.35 -1.41 21.89
CA ARG A 105 14.38 -0.82 23.25
C ARG A 105 14.59 -1.85 24.35
N VAL A 106 13.93 -3.01 24.27
CA VAL A 106 14.13 -4.09 25.25
C VAL A 106 15.56 -4.64 25.16
N ARG A 107 16.10 -4.80 23.94
CA ARG A 107 17.48 -5.25 23.73
C ARG A 107 18.49 -4.25 24.29
N ALA A 108 18.30 -2.96 24.05
CA ALA A 108 19.14 -1.90 24.59
C ALA A 108 19.16 -1.91 26.13
N ARG A 109 17.98 -1.98 26.77
CA ARG A 109 17.88 -2.09 28.25
C ARG A 109 18.62 -3.30 28.81
N ARG A 110 18.51 -4.47 28.14
CA ARG A 110 19.22 -5.68 28.56
C ARG A 110 20.73 -5.56 28.42
N LEU A 111 21.21 -4.88 27.37
CA LEU A 111 22.64 -4.63 27.18
C LEU A 111 23.18 -3.68 28.24
N ALA A 112 22.48 -2.59 28.53
CA ALA A 112 22.83 -1.64 29.58
C ALA A 112 22.92 -2.33 30.96
N ALA A 113 21.91 -3.10 31.35
CA ALA A 113 21.89 -3.82 32.63
C ALA A 113 23.02 -4.87 32.74
N LYS A 114 23.43 -5.49 31.62
CA LYS A 114 24.59 -6.40 31.61
C LYS A 114 25.91 -5.65 31.77
N ALA A 115 26.07 -4.51 31.10
CA ALA A 115 27.26 -3.67 31.20
C ALA A 115 27.44 -3.12 32.63
N GLU A 116 26.36 -2.65 33.24
CA GLU A 116 26.36 -2.15 34.63
C GLU A 116 26.79 -3.25 35.62
N LYS A 117 26.21 -4.45 35.52
CA LYS A 117 26.62 -5.60 36.34
C LYS A 117 28.07 -6.00 36.13
N ALA A 118 28.57 -5.94 34.90
CA ALA A 118 29.97 -6.25 34.60
C ALA A 118 30.92 -5.20 35.18
N MET A 119 30.52 -3.93 35.20
CA MET A 119 31.27 -2.85 35.80
C MET A 119 31.33 -2.98 37.32
N GLN A 120 30.20 -3.27 37.98
CA GLN A 120 30.14 -3.49 39.43
C GLN A 120 31.03 -4.66 39.87
N ARG A 121 31.09 -5.76 39.10
CA ARG A 121 31.97 -6.91 39.37
C ARG A 121 33.46 -6.65 39.15
N ARG A 122 33.82 -5.55 38.49
CA ARG A 122 35.23 -5.16 38.26
C ARG A 122 35.75 -4.18 39.31
N ILE A 123 34.85 -3.51 40.02
CA ILE A 123 35.17 -2.47 41.01
C ILE A 123 35.13 -3.02 42.44
N GLY A 124 34.34 -4.08 42.68
CA GLY A 124 34.38 -4.87 43.92
C GLY A 124 35.26 -6.09 43.78
#